data_AF-A6VGG7-F1
#
_entry.id   AF-A6VGG7-F1
#
_cell.length_a   1.000
_cell.length_b   1.000
_cell.length_c   1.000
_cell.angle_alpha   90.00
_cell.angle_beta   90.00
_cell.angle_gamma   90.00
#
_symmetry.space_group_name_H-M   'P 1'
#
loop_
_entity.id
_entity.type
_entity.pdbx_description
1 polymer ?
#
loop_
_entity_poly.entity_id
_entity_poly.type
_entity_poly.pdbx_seq_one_letter_code
_entity_poly.pdbx_strand_id
1 'polypeptide(L)'
;MKKIVALFVVLTLFSGCIGNDYSSVEIVENSPYPEFIYVNNDMLKIIVNNISEKQISDHFFVILDGAYINKNNYSKLAVRTPLWRFGGLFVNENTKSGNGLIFLNSNFVGTPDLKYNIPLNYNDIIIYDENYGIFIEIGKEYSSAEIIAENFPENKYFMEYTNDIASKNIINRTIIEKEDILIGIYVLEGGIPITNLNNGVFNMHIKSKS
;
A
#
# COMPACT_ATOMS: atom_id res chain seq x y z
N MET A 1 0.25 -31.21 -27.01
CA MET A 1 -0.38 -29.98 -27.57
C MET A 1 -1.70 -29.61 -26.91
N LYS A 2 -2.75 -30.44 -26.90
CA LYS A 2 -4.08 -30.08 -26.32
C LYS A 2 -4.05 -29.64 -24.84
N LYS A 3 -3.14 -30.19 -24.01
CA LYS A 3 -2.97 -29.79 -22.60
C LYS A 3 -2.30 -28.42 -22.39
N ILE A 4 -1.41 -28.01 -23.30
CA ILE A 4 -0.70 -26.70 -23.23
C ILE A 4 -1.64 -25.58 -23.69
N VAL A 5 -2.45 -25.84 -24.72
CA VAL A 5 -3.48 -24.90 -25.19
C VAL A 5 -4.55 -24.69 -24.12
N ALA A 6 -4.96 -25.74 -23.39
CA ALA A 6 -5.89 -25.59 -22.26
C ALA A 6 -5.31 -24.77 -21.11
N LEU A 7 -4.02 -24.93 -20.78
CA LEU A 7 -3.34 -24.12 -19.76
C LEU A 7 -3.25 -22.64 -20.17
N PHE A 8 -2.93 -22.37 -21.44
CA PHE A 8 -2.94 -21.01 -21.99
C PHE A 8 -4.36 -20.41 -22.03
N VAL A 9 -5.38 -21.19 -22.40
CA VAL A 9 -6.78 -20.75 -22.40
C VAL A 9 -7.26 -20.44 -20.98
N VAL A 10 -6.87 -21.23 -19.97
CA VAL A 10 -7.17 -20.94 -18.56
C VAL A 10 -6.45 -19.67 -18.10
N LEU A 11 -5.17 -19.47 -18.44
CA LEU A 11 -4.44 -18.23 -18.15
C LEU A 11 -5.07 -17.01 -18.85
N THR A 12 -5.60 -17.16 -20.08
CA THR A 12 -6.27 -16.06 -20.79
C THR A 12 -7.72 -15.83 -20.34
N LEU A 13 -8.39 -16.83 -19.74
CA LEU A 13 -9.71 -16.66 -19.14
C LEU A 13 -9.62 -15.86 -17.83
N PHE A 14 -8.48 -15.92 -17.13
CA PHE A 14 -8.21 -15.05 -15.99
C PHE A 14 -7.76 -13.65 -16.41
N SER A 15 -7.12 -13.46 -17.57
CA SER A 15 -6.61 -12.15 -18.02
C SER A 15 -7.68 -11.15 -18.48
N GLY A 16 -8.97 -11.51 -18.45
CA GLY A 16 -10.08 -10.65 -18.87
C GLY A 16 -10.57 -9.63 -17.83
N CYS A 17 -10.18 -9.77 -16.55
CA CYS A 17 -10.57 -8.86 -15.46
C CYS A 17 -9.49 -8.77 -14.36
N ILE A 18 -8.20 -8.67 -14.71
CA ILE A 18 -7.12 -8.51 -13.71
C ILE A 18 -6.81 -7.01 -13.58
N GLY A 19 -7.79 -6.33 -13.03
CA GLY A 19 -7.70 -4.97 -12.54
C GLY A 19 -8.72 -4.89 -11.44
N ASN A 20 -8.49 -5.66 -10.36
CA ASN A 20 -9.29 -5.46 -9.18
C ASN A 20 -8.81 -4.15 -8.56
N ASP A 21 -9.51 -3.06 -8.88
CA ASP A 21 -9.40 -1.80 -8.15
C ASP A 21 -9.93 -2.05 -6.73
N TYR A 22 -9.07 -2.60 -5.89
CA TYR A 22 -9.39 -2.87 -4.50
C TYR A 22 -9.51 -1.54 -3.77
N SER A 23 -10.62 -1.37 -3.06
CA SER A 23 -10.72 -0.24 -2.13
C SER A 23 -9.58 -0.30 -1.11
N SER A 24 -9.15 0.86 -0.65
CA SER A 24 -8.26 1.00 0.51
C SER A 24 -8.72 0.14 1.70
N VAL A 25 -10.03 0.08 1.93
CA VAL A 25 -10.68 -0.71 2.98
C VAL A 25 -10.36 -2.18 2.85
N GLU A 26 -10.54 -2.72 1.65
CA GLU A 26 -10.24 -4.12 1.36
C GLU A 26 -8.75 -4.42 1.50
N ILE A 27 -7.88 -3.50 1.09
CA ILE A 27 -6.43 -3.66 1.22
C ILE A 27 -6.04 -3.75 2.71
N VAL A 28 -6.59 -2.88 3.56
CA VAL A 28 -6.32 -2.91 5.01
C VAL A 28 -6.82 -4.20 5.64
N GLU A 29 -8.07 -4.58 5.39
CA GLU A 29 -8.67 -5.80 5.98
C GLU A 29 -7.93 -7.08 5.61
N ASN A 30 -7.32 -7.13 4.43
CA ASN A 30 -6.60 -8.30 3.93
C ASN A 30 -5.08 -8.23 4.17
N SER A 31 -4.59 -7.23 4.89
CA SER A 31 -3.15 -7.15 5.19
C SER A 31 -2.70 -8.34 6.05
N PRO A 32 -1.55 -8.96 5.72
CA PRO A 32 -0.96 -10.00 6.53
C PRO A 32 -0.11 -9.47 7.70
N TYR A 33 -0.04 -8.15 7.86
CA TYR A 33 0.73 -7.48 8.91
C TYR A 33 -0.16 -6.46 9.65
N PRO A 34 -0.04 -6.35 10.99
CA PRO A 34 -0.74 -5.31 11.75
C PRO A 34 -0.34 -3.89 11.33
N GLU A 35 0.96 -3.69 11.06
CA GLU A 35 1.53 -2.43 10.60
C GLU A 35 2.25 -2.67 9.27
N PHE A 36 1.93 -1.88 8.25
CA PHE A 36 2.41 -2.15 6.90
C PHE A 36 2.48 -0.90 6.03
N ILE A 37 3.28 -1.02 4.97
CA ILE A 37 3.16 -0.18 3.78
C ILE A 37 2.59 -1.07 2.68
N TYR A 38 1.52 -0.63 2.04
CA TYR A 38 1.04 -1.21 0.81
C TYR A 38 1.36 -0.30 -0.36
N VAL A 39 1.74 -0.91 -1.48
CA VAL A 39 1.90 -0.23 -2.77
C VAL A 39 1.12 -1.01 -3.82
N ASN A 40 0.31 -0.31 -4.61
CA ASN A 40 -0.41 -0.94 -5.72
C ASN A 40 0.54 -1.31 -6.87
N ASN A 41 -0.01 -1.96 -7.90
CA ASN A 41 0.76 -2.40 -9.04
C ASN A 41 1.49 -1.27 -9.77
N ASP A 42 0.83 -0.14 -10.00
CA ASP A 42 1.44 1.00 -10.69
C ASP A 42 2.62 1.56 -9.90
N MET A 43 2.50 1.63 -8.57
CA MET A 43 3.59 2.02 -7.69
C MET A 43 4.71 1.01 -7.63
N LEU A 44 4.40 -0.27 -7.57
CA LEU A 44 5.42 -1.32 -7.67
C LEU A 44 6.21 -1.21 -8.95
N LYS A 45 5.54 -1.03 -10.09
CA LYS A 45 6.18 -0.84 -11.38
C LYS A 45 7.12 0.34 -11.36
N ILE A 46 6.67 1.46 -10.83
CA ILE A 46 7.50 2.68 -10.74
C ILE A 46 8.70 2.45 -9.83
N ILE A 47 8.51 1.92 -8.62
CA ILE A 47 9.60 1.67 -7.66
C ILE A 47 10.62 0.72 -8.27
N VAL A 48 10.18 -0.42 -8.81
CA VAL A 48 11.05 -1.46 -9.36
C VAL A 48 11.82 -0.95 -10.57
N ASN A 49 11.20 -0.18 -11.46
CA ASN A 49 11.90 0.41 -12.61
C ASN A 49 12.92 1.48 -12.22
N ASN A 50 12.75 2.16 -11.08
CA ASN A 50 13.73 3.13 -10.61
C ASN A 50 14.94 2.49 -9.92
N ILE A 51 14.76 1.32 -9.29
CA ILE A 51 15.87 0.59 -8.63
C ILE A 51 16.57 -0.41 -9.55
N SER A 52 15.92 -0.83 -10.64
CA SER A 52 16.46 -1.80 -11.57
C SER A 52 17.38 -1.14 -12.59
N GLU A 53 18.52 -1.77 -12.88
CA GLU A 53 19.44 -1.35 -13.95
C GLU A 53 18.82 -1.44 -15.35
N LYS A 54 17.74 -2.23 -15.49
CA LYS A 54 17.01 -2.41 -16.74
C LYS A 54 15.51 -2.25 -16.51
N GLN A 55 14.86 -1.58 -17.44
CA GLN A 55 13.40 -1.47 -17.43
C GLN A 55 12.78 -2.87 -17.48
N ILE A 56 11.96 -3.18 -16.47
CA ILE A 56 11.22 -4.44 -16.42
C ILE A 56 9.98 -4.29 -17.29
N SER A 57 9.73 -5.30 -18.12
CA SER A 57 8.55 -5.32 -19.00
C SER A 57 7.27 -5.22 -18.19
N ASP A 58 6.34 -4.37 -18.64
CA ASP A 58 5.00 -4.20 -18.07
C ASP A 58 4.26 -5.54 -17.91
N HIS A 59 4.54 -6.52 -18.77
CA HIS A 59 3.97 -7.86 -18.71
C HIS A 59 4.28 -8.60 -17.40
N PHE A 60 5.39 -8.28 -16.75
CA PHE A 60 5.74 -8.85 -15.44
C PHE A 60 4.78 -8.38 -14.35
N PHE A 61 4.27 -7.16 -14.47
CA PHE A 61 3.41 -6.51 -13.49
C PHE A 61 1.93 -6.87 -13.67
N VAL A 62 1.50 -7.34 -14.85
CA VAL A 62 0.11 -7.75 -15.13
C VAL A 62 -0.43 -8.79 -14.15
N ILE A 63 0.46 -9.59 -13.57
CA ILE A 63 0.11 -10.66 -12.62
C ILE A 63 0.20 -10.22 -11.16
N LEU A 64 0.54 -8.96 -10.88
CA LEU A 64 0.69 -8.42 -9.52
C LEU A 64 -0.44 -7.42 -9.27
N ASP A 65 -1.14 -7.56 -8.15
CA ASP A 65 -2.17 -6.61 -7.75
C ASP A 65 -1.55 -5.49 -6.90
N GLY A 66 -0.55 -5.84 -6.08
CA GLY A 66 0.14 -4.94 -5.16
C GLY A 66 1.03 -5.71 -4.18
N ALA A 67 1.70 -5.01 -3.28
CA ALA A 67 2.54 -5.65 -2.27
C ALA A 67 2.44 -4.95 -0.92
N TYR A 68 2.43 -5.77 0.12
CA TYR A 68 2.57 -5.37 1.51
C TYR A 68 4.03 -5.50 1.94
N ILE A 69 4.52 -4.47 2.61
CA ILE A 69 5.84 -4.37 3.22
C ILE A 69 5.62 -4.28 4.72
N ASN A 70 6.29 -5.13 5.49
CA ASN A 70 6.21 -5.08 6.95
C ASN A 70 6.99 -3.87 7.47
N LYS A 71 6.33 -2.92 8.17
CA LYS A 71 6.99 -1.70 8.67
C LYS A 71 8.07 -1.99 9.70
N ASN A 72 7.91 -3.06 10.48
CA ASN A 72 8.88 -3.49 11.49
C ASN A 72 10.07 -4.25 10.87
N ASN A 73 9.97 -4.71 9.61
CA ASN A 73 11.06 -5.31 8.87
C ASN A 73 10.85 -5.26 7.35
N TYR A 74 11.44 -4.26 6.69
CA TYR A 74 11.32 -4.02 5.24
C TYR A 74 11.79 -5.16 4.33
N SER A 75 12.58 -6.12 4.84
CA SER A 75 12.97 -7.29 4.06
C SER A 75 11.83 -8.33 3.91
N LYS A 76 10.77 -8.18 4.71
CA LYS A 76 9.61 -9.07 4.73
C LYS A 76 8.48 -8.49 3.88
N LEU A 77 8.15 -9.20 2.80
CA LEU A 77 7.18 -8.76 1.81
C LEU A 77 6.07 -9.80 1.64
N ALA A 78 4.88 -9.34 1.29
CA ALA A 78 3.80 -10.20 0.82
C ALA A 78 3.21 -9.59 -0.45
N VAL A 79 3.30 -10.30 -1.56
CA VAL A 79 2.84 -9.86 -2.88
C VAL A 79 1.45 -10.41 -3.11
N ARG A 80 0.47 -9.55 -3.39
CA ARG A 80 -0.87 -9.95 -3.79
C ARG A 80 -0.87 -10.23 -5.29
N THR A 81 -1.31 -11.43 -5.64
CA THR A 81 -1.26 -11.89 -7.03
C THR A 81 -2.22 -13.06 -7.23
N PRO A 82 -2.98 -13.12 -8.34
CA PRO A 82 -3.76 -14.32 -8.69
C PRO A 82 -2.90 -15.59 -8.83
N LEU A 83 -1.58 -15.46 -9.04
CA LEU A 83 -0.67 -16.60 -9.14
C LEU A 83 -0.35 -17.26 -7.80
N TRP A 84 -0.83 -16.75 -6.68
CA TRP A 84 -0.64 -17.34 -5.35
C TRP A 84 -1.05 -18.82 -5.30
N ARG A 85 -2.06 -19.21 -6.10
CA ARG A 85 -2.53 -20.60 -6.25
C ARG A 85 -1.47 -21.53 -6.82
N PHE A 86 -0.53 -20.99 -7.59
CA PHE A 86 0.63 -21.70 -8.11
C PHE A 86 1.87 -21.52 -7.23
N GLY A 87 1.79 -20.72 -6.16
CA GLY A 87 2.89 -20.49 -5.23
C GLY A 87 3.43 -21.78 -4.61
N GLY A 88 2.59 -22.81 -4.47
CA GLY A 88 2.96 -24.18 -4.08
C GLY A 88 4.08 -24.80 -4.93
N LEU A 89 4.25 -24.37 -6.19
CA LEU A 89 5.30 -24.83 -7.09
C LEU A 89 6.65 -24.16 -6.84
N PHE A 90 6.66 -23.04 -6.12
CA PHE A 90 7.84 -22.19 -5.88
C PHE A 90 8.15 -22.04 -4.38
N VAL A 91 7.54 -22.86 -3.53
CA VAL A 91 7.76 -22.84 -2.08
C VAL A 91 9.18 -23.28 -1.77
N ASN A 92 9.87 -22.45 -1.00
CA ASN A 92 11.14 -22.78 -0.36
C ASN A 92 11.14 -22.16 1.05
N GLU A 93 12.26 -22.22 1.77
CA GLU A 93 12.34 -21.67 3.13
C GLU A 93 11.97 -20.18 3.22
N ASN A 94 12.22 -19.44 2.14
CA ASN A 94 12.04 -17.99 2.03
C ASN A 94 10.78 -17.58 1.25
N THR A 95 10.07 -18.52 0.61
CA THR A 95 8.89 -18.24 -0.20
C THR A 95 7.74 -19.13 0.22
N LYS A 96 6.61 -18.53 0.61
CA LYS A 96 5.38 -19.24 0.96
C LYS A 96 4.20 -18.64 0.23
N SER A 97 3.07 -19.34 0.13
CA SER A 97 1.85 -18.78 -0.45
C SER A 97 0.59 -19.17 0.33
N GLY A 98 -0.40 -18.29 0.28
CA GLY A 98 -1.70 -18.49 0.93
C GLY A 98 -2.55 -17.23 0.88
N ASN A 99 -3.88 -17.39 0.93
CA ASN A 99 -4.85 -16.29 1.06
C ASN A 99 -4.67 -15.15 0.04
N GLY A 100 -4.42 -15.45 -1.24
CA GLY A 100 -4.21 -14.40 -2.24
C GLY A 100 -2.79 -13.85 -2.34
N LEU A 101 -1.88 -14.32 -1.48
CA LEU A 101 -0.55 -13.74 -1.28
C LEU A 101 0.57 -14.74 -1.56
N ILE A 102 1.70 -14.22 -2.04
CA ILE A 102 3.01 -14.85 -2.04
C ILE A 102 3.89 -14.09 -1.04
N PHE A 103 4.33 -14.77 0.02
CA PHE A 103 5.21 -14.24 1.05
C PHE A 103 6.67 -14.42 0.65
N LEU A 104 7.47 -13.37 0.77
CA LEU A 104 8.90 -13.35 0.52
C LEU A 104 9.64 -12.96 1.81
N ASN A 105 10.51 -13.84 2.29
CA ASN A 105 11.19 -13.78 3.60
C ASN A 105 10.23 -13.53 4.77
N SER A 106 8.95 -13.87 4.59
CA SER A 106 7.86 -13.43 5.46
C SER A 106 6.84 -14.55 5.68
N ASN A 107 5.94 -14.30 6.61
CA ASN A 107 4.76 -15.10 6.91
C ASN A 107 3.62 -14.15 7.26
N PHE A 108 2.41 -14.70 7.37
CA PHE A 108 1.34 -14.01 8.09
C PHE A 108 1.78 -13.70 9.53
N VAL A 109 1.66 -12.45 9.94
CA VAL A 109 2.02 -11.99 11.30
C VAL A 109 0.77 -11.70 12.12
N GLY A 110 -0.23 -11.07 11.51
CA GLY A 110 -1.47 -10.65 12.16
C GLY A 110 -2.26 -9.70 11.28
N THR A 111 -3.47 -9.35 11.71
CA THR A 111 -4.32 -8.36 11.04
C THR A 111 -4.16 -6.98 11.68
N PRO A 112 -4.35 -5.88 10.93
CA PRO A 112 -4.38 -4.53 11.49
C PRO A 112 -5.60 -4.32 12.39
N ASP A 113 -5.50 -3.37 13.33
CA ASP A 113 -6.68 -2.74 13.93
C ASP A 113 -7.40 -1.96 12.84
N LEU A 114 -8.72 -2.06 12.73
CA LEU A 114 -9.50 -1.41 11.67
C LEU A 114 -10.00 -0.01 12.07
N LYS A 115 -9.55 0.54 13.20
CA LYS A 115 -9.94 1.86 13.69
C LYS A 115 -9.80 2.98 12.66
N TYR A 116 -8.74 2.94 11.84
CA TYR A 116 -8.48 3.95 10.80
C TYR A 116 -8.97 3.51 9.41
N ASN A 117 -9.78 2.45 9.35
CA ASN A 117 -10.27 1.85 8.11
C ASN A 117 -11.68 2.34 7.72
N ILE A 118 -11.82 3.66 7.56
CA ILE A 118 -13.08 4.34 7.22
C ILE A 118 -13.10 4.49 5.68
N PRO A 119 -14.24 4.68 4.95
CA PRO A 119 -14.22 4.60 3.48
C PRO A 119 -13.28 5.65 2.86
N LEU A 120 -12.27 5.15 2.12
CA LEU A 120 -11.24 5.98 1.48
C LEU A 120 -11.07 5.58 0.02
N ASN A 121 -10.81 6.57 -0.83
CA ASN A 121 -10.66 6.36 -2.26
C ASN A 121 -9.20 6.21 -2.71
N TYR A 122 -8.23 6.45 -1.81
CA TYR A 122 -6.81 6.48 -2.17
C TYR A 122 -6.10 5.16 -1.81
N ASN A 123 -5.46 4.52 -2.80
CA ASN A 123 -4.88 3.19 -2.64
C ASN A 123 -3.54 2.97 -3.37
N ASP A 124 -2.95 4.00 -3.97
CA ASP A 124 -1.65 3.86 -4.64
C ASP A 124 -0.57 3.49 -3.63
N ILE A 125 -0.59 4.19 -2.49
CA ILE A 125 0.22 3.90 -1.31
C ILE A 125 -0.67 3.96 -0.09
N ILE A 126 -0.59 2.94 0.76
CA ILE A 126 -1.21 2.94 2.09
C ILE A 126 -0.12 2.72 3.11
N ILE A 127 -0.11 3.50 4.18
CA ILE A 127 0.81 3.34 5.30
C ILE A 127 -0.06 3.22 6.53
N TYR A 128 -0.10 2.02 7.07
CA TYR A 128 -0.95 1.68 8.19
C TYR A 128 -0.10 1.39 9.42
N ASP A 129 -0.47 2.01 10.51
CA ASP A 129 0.18 1.93 11.82
C ASP A 129 -0.87 1.62 12.88
N GLU A 130 -0.42 1.20 14.06
CA GLU A 130 -1.31 1.06 15.23
C GLU A 130 -1.96 2.39 15.64
N ASN A 131 -1.38 3.52 15.21
CA ASN A 131 -1.75 4.85 15.70
C ASN A 131 -2.42 5.74 14.63
N TYR A 132 -2.30 5.36 13.36
CA TYR A 132 -2.81 6.13 12.22
C TYR A 132 -2.88 5.32 10.92
N GLY A 133 -3.63 5.83 9.96
CA GLY A 133 -3.58 5.41 8.56
C GLY A 133 -3.29 6.59 7.64
N ILE A 134 -2.38 6.42 6.68
CA ILE A 134 -2.09 7.38 5.61
C ILE A 134 -2.39 6.72 4.27
N PHE A 135 -3.14 7.40 3.42
CA PHE A 135 -3.64 6.88 2.16
C PHE A 135 -3.35 7.89 1.07
N ILE A 136 -2.65 7.48 0.01
CA ILE A 136 -2.12 8.40 -1.00
C ILE A 136 -2.57 7.92 -2.39
N GLU A 137 -2.98 8.88 -3.21
CA GLU A 137 -3.20 8.74 -4.64
C GLU A 137 -2.25 9.71 -5.36
N ILE A 138 -1.45 9.19 -6.29
CA ILE A 138 -0.40 9.93 -6.97
C ILE A 138 -0.90 10.35 -8.34
N GLY A 139 -1.21 11.63 -8.47
CA GLY A 139 -1.46 12.24 -9.77
C GLY A 139 -0.21 12.85 -10.40
N LYS A 140 -0.34 13.15 -11.70
CA LYS A 140 0.72 13.80 -12.49
C LYS A 140 0.95 15.26 -12.06
N GLU A 141 -0.13 16.00 -11.84
CA GLU A 141 -0.08 17.42 -11.47
C GLU A 141 -0.07 17.60 -9.95
N TYR A 142 -0.93 16.85 -9.27
CA TYR A 142 -1.10 16.88 -7.81
C TYR A 142 -1.26 15.47 -7.28
N SER A 143 -0.82 15.24 -6.06
CA SER A 143 -1.14 14.01 -5.33
C SER A 143 -2.17 14.32 -4.25
N SER A 144 -3.03 13.37 -3.94
CA SER A 144 -3.98 13.47 -2.83
C SER A 144 -3.48 12.58 -1.70
N ALA A 145 -3.58 13.06 -0.46
CA ALA A 145 -3.30 12.24 0.70
C ALA A 145 -4.40 12.43 1.76
N GLU A 146 -4.74 11.34 2.43
CA GLU A 146 -5.60 11.35 3.61
C GLU A 146 -4.84 10.76 4.80
N ILE A 147 -4.88 11.45 5.94
CA ILE A 147 -4.32 10.98 7.21
C ILE A 147 -5.48 10.83 8.19
N ILE A 148 -5.63 9.66 8.78
CA ILE A 148 -6.60 9.38 9.84
C ILE A 148 -5.83 9.02 11.11
N ALA A 149 -6.13 9.71 12.21
CA ALA A 149 -5.51 9.46 13.50
C ALA A 149 -6.53 9.70 14.63
N GLU A 150 -6.14 9.38 15.87
CA GLU A 150 -6.95 9.71 17.04
C GLU A 150 -7.11 11.22 17.22
N ASN A 151 -8.28 11.64 17.71
CA ASN A 151 -8.57 13.03 18.02
C ASN A 151 -7.87 13.51 19.30
N PHE A 152 -6.57 13.77 19.18
CA PHE A 152 -5.76 14.44 20.20
C PHE A 152 -5.35 15.84 19.76
N PRO A 153 -5.23 16.82 20.68
CA PRO A 153 -4.74 18.15 20.38
C PRO A 153 -3.40 18.16 19.63
N GLU A 154 -2.48 17.25 19.96
CA GLU A 154 -1.18 17.10 19.33
C GLU A 154 -1.29 16.62 17.88
N ASN A 155 -2.18 15.65 17.61
CA ASN A 155 -2.43 15.15 16.27
C ASN A 155 -3.10 16.22 15.41
N LYS A 156 -4.06 16.96 15.99
CA LYS A 156 -4.70 18.11 15.33
C LYS A 156 -3.68 19.18 14.97
N TYR A 157 -2.83 19.57 15.93
CA TYR A 157 -1.76 20.53 15.69
C TYR A 157 -0.82 20.04 14.58
N PHE A 158 -0.37 18.78 14.63
CA PHE A 158 0.45 18.21 13.57
C PHE A 158 -0.24 18.32 12.20
N MET A 159 -1.51 17.91 12.12
CA MET A 159 -2.28 17.93 10.88
C MET A 159 -2.51 19.35 10.34
N GLU A 160 -2.71 20.33 11.21
CA GLU A 160 -2.94 21.74 10.87
C GLU A 160 -1.67 22.47 10.45
N TYR A 161 -0.49 22.06 10.94
CA TYR A 161 0.75 22.82 10.80
C TYR A 161 1.89 22.08 10.09
N THR A 162 1.75 20.79 9.76
CA THR A 162 2.74 20.12 8.91
C THR A 162 2.82 20.80 7.55
N ASN A 163 4.02 20.86 6.96
CA ASN A 163 4.27 21.52 5.69
C ASN A 163 4.41 20.54 4.52
N ASP A 164 4.73 19.29 4.82
CA ASP A 164 4.90 18.23 3.83
C ASP A 164 4.35 16.90 4.32
N ILE A 165 4.01 16.04 3.37
CA ILE A 165 3.65 14.64 3.55
C ILE A 165 4.50 13.84 2.58
N ALA A 166 5.24 12.85 3.08
CA ALA A 166 6.15 12.04 2.26
C ALA A 166 7.13 12.90 1.42
N SER A 167 7.61 14.02 1.98
CA SER A 167 8.50 14.98 1.30
C SER A 167 7.89 15.64 0.07
N LYS A 168 6.56 15.79 0.04
CA LYS A 168 5.82 16.60 -0.92
C LYS A 168 5.13 17.74 -0.19
N ASN A 169 5.35 18.96 -0.65
CA ASN A 169 4.75 20.14 -0.02
C ASN A 169 3.24 20.06 -0.09
N ILE A 170 2.59 20.51 0.98
CA ILE A 170 1.14 20.63 1.06
C ILE A 170 0.71 21.94 0.40
N ILE A 171 -0.11 21.82 -0.63
CA ILE A 171 -0.71 22.94 -1.36
C ILE A 171 -2.00 23.37 -0.68
N ASN A 172 -2.80 22.40 -0.26
CA ASN A 172 -4.07 22.63 0.41
C ASN A 172 -4.31 21.55 1.47
N ARG A 173 -5.04 21.90 2.53
CA ARG A 173 -5.43 20.98 3.60
C ARG A 173 -6.84 21.27 4.08
N THR A 174 -7.56 20.22 4.44
CA THR A 174 -8.84 20.27 5.14
C THR A 174 -8.78 19.30 6.30
N ILE A 175 -9.08 19.77 7.51
CA ILE A 175 -9.11 18.94 8.71
C ILE A 175 -10.56 18.77 9.14
N ILE A 176 -10.99 17.52 9.27
CA ILE A 176 -12.32 17.14 9.74
C ILE A 176 -12.15 16.49 11.10
N GLU A 177 -12.80 17.07 12.10
CA GLU A 177 -12.80 16.58 13.46
C GLU A 177 -14.09 15.79 13.72
N LYS A 178 -13.93 14.56 14.22
CA LYS A 178 -15.01 13.72 14.75
C LYS A 178 -14.69 13.37 16.20
N GLU A 179 -15.65 12.77 16.90
CA GLU A 179 -15.54 12.51 18.35
C GLU A 179 -14.23 11.79 18.72
N ASP A 180 -13.90 10.68 18.05
CA ASP A 180 -12.72 9.86 18.38
C ASP A 180 -11.56 9.97 17.38
N ILE A 181 -11.77 10.62 16.23
CA ILE A 181 -10.82 10.62 15.12
C ILE A 181 -10.69 11.99 14.45
N LEU A 182 -9.51 12.25 13.92
CA LEU A 182 -9.21 13.34 13.01
C LEU A 182 -8.97 12.78 11.61
N ILE A 183 -9.49 13.48 10.62
CA ILE A 183 -9.27 13.18 9.20
C ILE A 183 -8.66 14.41 8.55
N GLY A 184 -7.39 14.33 8.16
CA GLY A 184 -6.71 15.35 7.38
C GLY A 184 -6.70 14.97 5.91
N ILE A 185 -7.32 15.78 5.06
CA ILE A 185 -7.33 15.63 3.60
C ILE A 185 -6.37 16.67 3.01
N TYR A 186 -5.42 16.23 2.21
CA TYR A 186 -4.31 17.04 1.73
C TYR A 186 -4.19 16.95 0.20
N VAL A 187 -3.93 18.10 -0.41
CA VAL A 187 -3.46 18.20 -1.79
C VAL A 187 -1.98 18.53 -1.74
N LEU A 188 -1.17 17.69 -2.39
CA LEU A 188 0.28 17.76 -2.40
C LEU A 188 0.78 18.13 -3.79
N GLU A 189 2.00 18.66 -3.87
CA GLU A 189 2.74 18.72 -5.13
C GLU A 189 2.83 17.34 -5.80
N GLY A 190 2.72 17.31 -7.14
CA GLY A 190 2.72 16.08 -7.91
C GLY A 190 4.02 15.27 -7.88
N GLY A 191 3.93 14.05 -8.40
CA GLY A 191 5.07 13.13 -8.60
C GLY A 191 5.30 12.13 -7.47
N ILE A 192 6.07 11.08 -7.76
CA ILE A 192 6.20 9.91 -6.87
C ILE A 192 7.27 10.14 -5.78
N PRO A 193 7.00 9.92 -4.49
CA PRO A 193 7.98 10.05 -3.41
C PRO A 193 8.88 8.80 -3.24
N ILE A 194 9.50 8.30 -4.31
CA ILE A 194 10.15 6.95 -4.32
C ILE A 194 11.30 6.83 -3.33
N THR A 195 12.14 7.85 -3.21
CA THR A 195 13.34 7.84 -2.35
C THR A 195 13.10 8.41 -0.96
N ASN A 196 11.95 9.05 -0.74
CA ASN A 196 11.70 9.84 0.46
C ASN A 196 10.55 9.34 1.32
N LEU A 197 9.78 8.31 0.90
CA LEU A 197 8.72 7.71 1.75
C LEU A 197 9.27 7.28 3.11
N ASN A 198 10.45 6.66 3.15
CA ASN A 198 11.07 6.20 4.40
C ASN A 198 11.55 7.33 5.34
N ASN A 199 11.78 8.55 4.85
CA ASN A 199 12.23 9.66 5.70
C ASN A 199 11.11 10.65 5.97
N GLY A 200 10.28 10.96 4.97
CA GLY A 200 9.18 11.91 5.09
C GLY A 200 7.98 11.37 5.86
N VAL A 201 7.69 10.07 5.76
CA VAL A 201 6.55 9.48 6.48
C VAL A 201 6.91 9.08 7.91
N PHE A 202 8.14 8.62 8.14
CA PHE A 202 8.58 8.17 9.47
C PHE A 202 8.94 9.33 10.40
N ASN A 203 8.99 10.57 9.89
CA ASN A 203 9.10 11.79 10.69
C ASN A 203 7.74 12.33 11.15
N MET A 204 6.62 11.71 10.78
CA MET A 204 5.30 12.12 11.26
C MET A 204 5.12 11.69 12.71
N HIS A 205 5.29 12.62 13.66
CA HIS A 205 5.13 12.39 15.09
C HIS A 205 3.65 12.33 15.52
N ILE A 206 2.89 11.39 14.95
CA ILE A 206 1.49 11.15 15.31
C ILE A 206 1.45 10.35 16.62
N LYS A 207 0.64 10.79 17.58
CA LYS A 207 0.51 10.22 18.93
C LYS A 207 -0.65 9.23 19.02
N SER A 208 -0.50 8.27 19.93
CA SER A 208 -1.54 7.33 20.35
C SER A 208 -1.81 7.34 21.84
N LYS A 209 -2.93 6.73 22.21
CA LYS A 209 -3.33 6.57 23.60
C LYS A 209 -2.39 5.58 24.29
N SER A 210 -1.60 6.06 25.25
CA SER A 210 -0.75 5.25 26.13
C SER A 210 -1.55 4.29 26.99
#